data_AF-Q179U7-F1
#
_entry.id   AF-Q179U7-F1
#
_cell.length_a   1.000
_cell.length_b   1.000
_cell.length_c   1.000
_cell.angle_alpha   90.00
_cell.angle_beta   90.00
_cell.angle_gamma   90.00
#
_symmetry.space_group_name_H-M   'P 1'
#
loop_
_entity.id
_entity.type
_entity.pdbx_description
1 polymer ?
#
loop_
_entity_poly.entity_id
_entity_poly.type
_entity_poly.pdbx_seq_one_letter_code
_entity_poly.pdbx_strand_id
1 'polypeptide(L)'
;MTQMSQEEIVSNTKTVLQGLEALRVEHLTLISNLTEGSKKDPDKSEIVMKNIENIELGLGEAQVIVVLASHLQNIEAEKQKLRTQVRRLCQENAWLRDELANTQQKLQSSEQTVAQLEEEKKHLEFMASVKKYDDNQENEEQQEKSRSDPVVELFPEDESEERHTMSPTPPNQFANHANAGYEIPARLRTLHNLVIQYASQGRYEVAVPLCKQALEDLERTSGHDHPDVATMLNILALVYRDQVCV
;
A
#
# COMPACT_ATOMS: atom_id res chain seq x y z
N MET A 1 23.84 1.83 41.24
CA MET A 1 23.82 0.40 40.92
C MET A 1 24.10 0.27 39.44
N THR A 2 25.30 -0.14 39.07
CA THR A 2 25.68 -0.44 37.68
C THR A 2 24.78 -1.58 37.20
N GLN A 3 23.97 -1.33 36.15
CA GLN A 3 23.22 -2.39 35.48
C GLN A 3 24.25 -3.35 34.88
N MET A 4 24.27 -4.59 35.37
CA MET A 4 25.07 -5.66 34.82
C MET A 4 24.61 -5.92 33.38
N SER A 5 25.54 -6.05 32.43
CA SER A 5 25.18 -6.31 31.04
C SER A 5 24.60 -7.72 30.90
N GLN A 6 23.76 -7.96 29.89
CA GLN A 6 23.18 -9.29 29.64
C GLN A 6 24.27 -10.36 29.42
N GLU A 7 25.38 -9.98 28.79
CA GLU A 7 26.53 -10.86 28.58
C GLU A 7 27.25 -11.19 29.90
N GLU A 8 27.40 -10.20 30.79
CA GLU A 8 27.95 -10.41 32.13
C GLU A 8 27.03 -11.31 32.96
N ILE A 9 25.71 -11.15 32.88
CA ILE A 9 24.73 -12.03 33.54
C ILE A 9 24.94 -13.47 33.06
N VAL A 10 24.95 -13.70 31.75
CA VAL A 10 25.11 -15.06 31.19
C VAL A 10 26.46 -15.67 31.56
N SER A 11 27.55 -14.89 31.51
CA SER A 11 28.89 -15.35 31.90
C SER A 11 28.95 -15.73 33.37
N ASN A 12 28.37 -14.90 34.24
CA ASN A 12 28.29 -15.17 35.67
C ASN A 12 27.42 -16.40 35.94
N THR A 13 26.25 -16.53 35.30
CA THR A 13 25.38 -17.71 35.44
C THR A 13 26.07 -18.99 34.97
N LYS A 14 26.85 -18.96 33.88
CA LYS A 14 27.64 -20.12 33.43
C LYS A 14 28.72 -20.51 34.44
N THR A 15 29.36 -19.52 35.06
CA THR A 15 30.37 -19.75 36.11
C THR A 15 29.73 -20.38 37.35
N VAL A 16 28.56 -19.87 37.77
CA VAL A 16 27.76 -20.45 38.87
C VAL A 16 27.33 -21.88 38.53
N LEU A 17 26.90 -22.14 37.30
CA LEU A 17 26.51 -23.47 36.84
C LEU A 17 27.68 -24.46 36.95
N GLN A 18 28.88 -24.09 36.49
CA GLN A 18 30.07 -24.92 36.66
C GLN A 18 30.44 -25.16 38.13
N GLY A 19 30.30 -24.14 38.98
CA GLY A 19 30.55 -24.27 40.42
C GLY A 19 29.54 -25.18 41.12
N LEU A 20 28.25 -25.07 40.78
CA LEU A 20 27.20 -25.94 41.31
C LEU A 20 27.34 -27.39 40.82
N GLU A 21 27.77 -27.60 39.58
CA GLU A 21 28.04 -28.93 39.04
C GLU A 21 29.19 -29.61 39.80
N ALA A 22 30.27 -28.88 40.06
CA ALA A 22 31.39 -29.37 40.86
C ALA A 22 30.95 -29.72 42.29
N LEU A 23 30.19 -28.83 42.93
CA LEU A 23 29.67 -29.04 44.28
C LEU A 23 28.71 -30.25 44.35
N ARG A 24 27.88 -30.45 43.32
CA ARG A 24 27.02 -31.62 43.19
C ARG A 24 27.83 -32.91 43.16
N VAL A 25 28.89 -32.96 42.36
CA VAL A 25 29.78 -34.13 42.28
C VAL A 25 30.43 -34.40 43.63
N GLU A 26 30.93 -33.37 44.32
CA GLU A 26 31.49 -33.52 45.66
C GLU A 26 30.45 -34.08 46.65
N HIS A 27 29.24 -33.55 46.69
CA HIS A 27 28.19 -34.08 47.57
C HIS A 27 27.76 -35.51 47.23
N LEU A 28 27.74 -35.89 45.95
CA LEU A 28 27.50 -37.29 45.54
C LEU A 28 28.62 -38.21 46.03
N THR A 29 29.88 -37.80 45.93
CA THR A 29 31.01 -38.57 46.48
C THR A 29 30.96 -38.66 48.01
N LEU A 30 30.55 -37.58 48.69
CA LEU A 30 30.34 -37.59 50.14
C LEU A 30 29.26 -38.60 50.52
N ILE A 31 28.12 -38.62 49.83
CA ILE A 31 27.07 -39.63 50.06
C ILE A 31 27.63 -41.04 49.87
N SER A 32 28.33 -41.29 48.76
CA SER A 32 28.95 -42.60 48.49
C SER A 32 29.82 -43.06 49.67
N ASN A 33 30.69 -42.18 50.15
CA ASN A 33 31.60 -42.43 51.27
C ASN A 33 30.85 -42.65 52.61
N LEU A 34 29.77 -41.89 52.86
CA LEU A 34 28.91 -42.04 54.04
C LEU A 34 28.12 -43.36 54.02
N THR A 35 27.75 -43.87 52.84
CA THR A 35 27.10 -45.18 52.69
C THR A 35 28.06 -46.37 52.81
N GLU A 36 29.32 -46.23 52.36
CA GLU A 36 30.35 -47.28 52.43
C GLU A 36 31.08 -47.34 53.78
N GLY A 37 31.11 -46.24 54.54
CA GLY A 37 31.75 -46.17 55.86
C GLY A 37 31.01 -46.94 56.96
N SER A 38 31.75 -47.65 57.82
CA SER A 38 31.25 -48.50 58.92
C SER A 38 30.43 -47.80 60.03
N LYS A 39 30.20 -46.48 59.93
CA LYS A 39 29.33 -45.69 60.83
C LYS A 39 28.31 -44.93 59.98
N LYS A 40 27.13 -45.53 59.78
CA LYS A 40 25.99 -44.86 59.16
C LYS A 40 25.42 -43.84 60.16
N ASP A 41 25.79 -42.57 59.99
CA ASP A 41 25.13 -41.44 60.65
C ASP A 41 23.95 -41.00 59.76
N PRO A 42 22.70 -41.41 60.05
CA PRO A 42 21.55 -41.16 59.17
C PRO A 42 21.29 -39.66 58.98
N ASP A 43 21.44 -38.86 60.04
CA ASP A 43 21.20 -37.42 60.03
C ASP A 43 22.13 -36.68 59.07
N LYS A 44 23.40 -37.10 58.98
CA LYS A 44 24.38 -36.50 58.05
C LYS A 44 24.05 -36.85 56.61
N SER A 45 23.62 -38.09 56.35
CA SER A 45 23.20 -38.50 55.01
C SER A 45 21.96 -37.72 54.55
N GLU A 46 21.01 -37.47 55.45
CA GLU A 46 19.80 -36.69 55.14
C GLU A 46 20.12 -35.23 54.80
N ILE A 47 21.03 -34.59 55.55
CA ILE A 47 21.47 -33.22 55.27
C ILE A 47 22.16 -33.13 53.90
N VAL A 48 23.03 -34.08 53.57
CA VAL A 48 23.72 -34.07 52.27
C VAL A 48 22.75 -34.31 51.11
N MET A 49 21.76 -35.21 51.27
CA MET A 49 20.70 -35.40 50.27
C MET A 49 19.90 -34.11 50.03
N LYS A 50 19.52 -33.41 51.10
CA LYS A 50 18.79 -32.13 50.99
C LYS A 50 19.62 -31.04 50.31
N ASN A 51 20.93 -31.01 50.56
CA ASN A 51 21.84 -30.10 49.88
C ASN A 51 21.97 -30.41 48.38
N ILE A 52 22.00 -31.69 48.00
CA ILE A 52 22.01 -32.10 46.58
C ILE A 52 20.73 -31.64 45.90
N GLU A 53 19.56 -31.85 46.51
CA GLU A 53 18.28 -31.40 45.96
C GLU A 53 18.27 -29.88 45.71
N ASN A 54 18.77 -29.09 46.66
CA ASN A 54 18.89 -27.63 46.50
C ASN A 54 19.87 -27.24 45.37
N ILE A 55 20.98 -27.98 45.21
CA ILE A 55 21.94 -27.74 44.12
C ILE A 55 21.32 -28.08 42.76
N GLU A 56 20.55 -29.18 42.68
CA GLU A 56 19.87 -29.59 41.45
C GLU A 56 18.78 -28.59 41.04
N LEU A 57 18.03 -28.04 42.01
CA LEU A 57 17.10 -26.93 41.76
C LEU A 57 17.84 -25.70 41.23
N GLY A 58 18.94 -25.29 41.88
CA GLY A 58 19.75 -24.15 41.45
C GLY A 58 20.39 -24.34 40.07
N LEU A 59 20.82 -25.56 39.72
CA LEU A 59 21.29 -25.90 38.38
C LEU A 59 20.17 -25.77 37.34
N GLY A 60 18.96 -26.25 37.65
CA GLY A 60 17.78 -26.11 36.80
C GLY A 60 17.46 -24.64 36.51
N GLU A 61 17.44 -23.80 37.54
CA GLU A 61 17.20 -22.36 37.41
C GLU A 61 18.28 -21.67 36.57
N ALA A 62 19.56 -21.96 36.83
CA ALA A 62 20.68 -21.40 36.08
C ALA A 62 20.63 -21.81 34.59
N GLN A 63 20.29 -23.07 34.30
CA GLN A 63 20.15 -23.57 32.94
C GLN A 63 19.01 -22.85 32.19
N VAL A 64 17.86 -22.64 32.85
CA VAL A 64 16.73 -21.89 32.29
C VAL A 64 17.15 -20.45 31.95
N ILE A 65 17.88 -19.78 32.85
CA ILE A 65 18.39 -18.42 32.61
C ILE A 65 19.28 -18.36 31.36
N VAL A 66 20.19 -19.32 31.19
CA VAL A 66 21.09 -19.38 30.02
C VAL A 66 20.30 -19.59 28.72
N VAL A 67 19.34 -20.52 28.73
CA VAL A 67 18.51 -20.80 27.55
C VAL A 67 17.63 -19.60 27.20
N LEU A 68 17.02 -18.97 28.20
CA LEU A 68 16.18 -17.78 28.01
C LEU A 68 17.00 -16.62 27.42
N ALA A 69 18.20 -16.39 27.95
CA ALA A 69 19.08 -15.34 27.43
C ALA A 69 19.48 -15.57 25.97
N SER A 70 19.74 -16.82 25.58
CA SER A 70 20.02 -17.18 24.18
C SER A 70 18.79 -16.96 23.28
N HIS A 71 17.59 -17.34 23.73
CA HIS A 71 16.37 -17.12 22.98
C HIS A 71 16.08 -15.63 22.80
N LEU A 72 16.27 -14.82 23.84
CA LEU A 72 16.10 -13.37 23.81
C LEU A 72 17.08 -12.72 22.82
N GLN A 73 18.35 -13.15 22.81
CA GLN A 73 19.34 -12.67 21.86
C GLN A 73 18.96 -12.99 20.41
N ASN A 74 18.39 -14.18 20.14
CA ASN A 74 17.91 -14.55 18.81
C ASN A 74 16.74 -13.67 18.36
N ILE A 75 15.76 -13.43 19.23
CA ILE A 75 14.61 -12.55 18.94
C ILE A 75 15.09 -11.12 18.68
N GLU A 76 16.03 -10.61 19.47
CA GLU A 76 16.59 -9.27 19.26
C GLU A 76 17.32 -9.15 17.93
N ALA A 77 18.08 -10.16 17.54
CA ALA A 77 18.74 -10.20 16.23
C ALA A 77 17.73 -10.23 15.08
N GLU A 78 16.66 -11.02 15.18
CA GLU A 78 15.58 -11.04 14.18
C GLU A 78 14.86 -9.69 14.08
N LYS A 79 14.56 -9.07 15.23
CA LYS A 79 13.98 -7.73 15.29
C LYS A 79 14.87 -6.69 14.61
N GLN A 80 16.19 -6.75 14.80
CA GLN A 80 17.14 -5.84 14.13
C GLN A 80 17.18 -6.06 12.61
N LYS A 81 17.12 -7.31 12.15
CA LYS A 81 17.03 -7.64 10.71
C LYS A 81 15.76 -7.05 10.10
N LEU A 82 14.60 -7.30 10.70
CA LEU A 82 13.31 -6.78 10.24
C LEU A 82 13.29 -5.25 10.20
N ARG A 83 13.80 -4.58 11.24
CA ARG A 83 13.92 -3.11 11.26
C ARG A 83 14.77 -2.56 10.11
N THR A 84 15.83 -3.26 9.75
CA THR A 84 16.70 -2.85 8.62
C THR A 84 16.01 -3.09 7.28
N GLN A 85 15.29 -4.21 7.15
CA GLN A 85 14.48 -4.50 5.97
C GLN A 85 13.36 -3.48 5.77
N VAL A 86 12.64 -3.11 6.84
CA VAL A 86 11.60 -2.07 6.78
C VAL A 86 12.19 -0.74 6.32
N ARG A 87 13.31 -0.29 6.90
CA ARG A 87 13.98 0.94 6.46
C ARG A 87 14.35 0.91 4.97
N ARG A 88 14.89 -0.21 4.50
CA ARG A 88 15.21 -0.40 3.08
C ARG A 88 13.95 -0.32 2.20
N LEU A 89 12.88 -1.02 2.56
CA LEU A 89 11.63 -1.00 1.81
C LEU A 89 11.00 0.40 1.79
N CYS A 90 11.06 1.15 2.90
CA CYS A 90 10.60 2.53 2.93
C CYS A 90 11.40 3.42 1.96
N GLN A 91 12.72 3.25 1.91
CA GLN A 91 13.58 3.99 0.99
C GLN A 91 13.32 3.63 -0.47
N GLU A 92 13.15 2.34 -0.78
CA GLU A 92 12.79 1.86 -2.13
C GLU A 92 11.41 2.39 -2.54
N ASN A 93 10.42 2.38 -1.64
CA ASN A 93 9.10 2.94 -1.91
C ASN A 93 9.13 4.46 -2.14
N ALA A 94 9.94 5.20 -1.37
CA ALA A 94 10.12 6.63 -1.58
C ALA A 94 10.73 6.91 -2.96
N TRP A 95 11.78 6.17 -3.31
CA TRP A 95 12.42 6.29 -4.63
C TRP A 95 11.47 5.95 -5.78
N LEU A 96 10.66 4.89 -5.66
CA LEU A 96 9.68 4.53 -6.67
C LEU A 96 8.59 5.60 -6.86
N ARG A 97 8.18 6.27 -5.78
CA ARG A 97 7.23 7.39 -5.86
C ARG A 97 7.82 8.58 -6.59
N ASP A 98 9.08 8.92 -6.31
CA ASP A 98 9.79 10.00 -6.98
C ASP A 98 10.00 9.70 -8.47
N GLU A 99 10.37 8.46 -8.82
CA GLU A 99 10.53 8.03 -10.21
C GLU A 99 9.19 8.03 -10.97
N LEU A 100 8.11 7.59 -10.31
CA LEU A 100 6.76 7.68 -10.87
C LEU A 100 6.35 9.15 -11.11
N ALA A 101 6.61 10.04 -10.15
CA ALA A 101 6.31 11.46 -10.32
C ALA A 101 7.10 12.09 -11.48
N ASN A 102 8.38 11.75 -11.61
CA ASN A 102 9.23 12.22 -12.70
C ASN A 102 8.73 11.73 -14.08
N THR A 103 8.34 10.46 -14.18
CA THR A 103 7.79 9.91 -15.43
C THR A 103 6.44 10.52 -15.79
N GLN A 104 5.57 10.74 -14.81
CA GLN A 104 4.30 11.45 -15.00
C GLN A 104 4.51 12.89 -15.47
N GLN A 105 5.48 13.61 -14.89
CA GLN A 105 5.82 14.97 -15.32
C GLN A 105 6.31 15.00 -16.77
N LYS A 106 7.15 14.03 -17.17
CA LYS A 106 7.60 13.91 -18.55
C LYS A 106 6.45 13.62 -19.51
N LEU A 107 5.54 12.72 -19.14
CA LEU A 107 4.35 12.42 -19.92
C LEU A 107 3.47 13.66 -20.10
N GLN A 108 3.19 14.39 -19.02
CA GLN A 108 2.40 15.61 -19.08
C GLN A 108 3.06 16.67 -19.99
N SER A 109 4.39 16.81 -19.93
CA SER A 109 5.11 17.72 -20.80
C SER A 109 5.00 17.30 -22.27
N SER A 110 5.10 16.00 -22.59
CA SER A 110 4.95 15.54 -23.97
C SER A 110 3.52 15.71 -24.47
N GLU A 111 2.51 15.44 -23.62
CA GLU A 111 1.10 15.68 -23.94
C GLU A 111 0.84 17.15 -24.27
N GLN A 112 1.40 18.09 -23.50
CA GLN A 112 1.32 19.52 -23.79
C GLN A 112 1.96 19.86 -25.14
N THR A 113 3.14 19.30 -25.45
CA THR A 113 3.77 19.52 -26.76
C THR A 113 2.94 18.95 -27.91
N VAL A 114 2.30 17.79 -27.72
CA VAL A 114 1.43 17.19 -28.75
C VAL A 114 0.20 18.06 -28.98
N ALA A 115 -0.44 18.57 -27.93
CA ALA A 115 -1.56 19.49 -28.07
C ALA A 115 -1.18 20.77 -28.84
N GLN A 116 -0.02 21.35 -28.55
CA GLN A 116 0.50 22.51 -29.30
C GLN A 116 0.71 22.19 -30.78
N LEU A 117 1.33 21.05 -31.10
CA LEU A 117 1.54 20.62 -32.48
C LEU A 117 0.22 20.32 -33.21
N GLU A 118 -0.79 19.80 -32.52
CA GLU A 118 -2.12 19.60 -33.10
C GLU A 118 -2.82 20.92 -33.43
N GLU A 119 -2.68 21.94 -32.60
CA GLU A 119 -3.18 23.29 -32.88
C GLU A 119 -2.45 23.92 -34.07
N GLU A 120 -1.11 23.85 -34.10
CA GLU A 120 -0.31 24.33 -35.23
C GLU A 120 -0.68 23.61 -36.52
N LYS A 121 -0.86 22.29 -36.47
CA LYS A 121 -1.33 21.50 -37.61
C LYS A 121 -2.69 21.98 -38.11
N LYS A 122 -3.66 22.15 -37.22
CA LYS A 122 -4.99 22.68 -37.58
C LYS A 122 -4.90 24.07 -38.20
N HIS A 123 -4.04 24.94 -37.66
CA HIS A 123 -3.81 26.26 -38.21
C HIS A 123 -3.20 26.19 -39.63
N LEU A 124 -2.21 25.33 -39.85
CA LEU A 124 -1.62 25.12 -41.17
C LEU A 124 -2.62 24.53 -42.17
N GLU A 125 -3.45 23.57 -41.75
CA GLU A 125 -4.53 23.00 -42.58
C GLU A 125 -5.57 24.07 -42.96
N PHE A 126 -5.90 24.96 -42.02
CA PHE A 126 -6.77 26.11 -42.29
C PHE A 126 -6.13 27.06 -43.32
N MET A 127 -4.88 27.48 -43.13
CA MET A 127 -4.16 28.32 -44.09
C MET A 127 -4.07 27.68 -45.48
N ALA A 128 -3.79 26.37 -45.55
CA ALA A 128 -3.75 25.63 -46.81
C ALA A 128 -5.12 25.56 -47.49
N SER A 129 -6.20 25.46 -46.70
CA SER A 129 -7.58 25.47 -47.22
C SER A 129 -7.95 26.85 -47.77
N VAL A 130 -7.67 27.93 -47.03
CA VAL A 130 -7.88 29.32 -47.50
C VAL A 130 -7.14 29.56 -48.82
N LYS A 131 -5.86 29.18 -48.89
CA LYS A 131 -5.08 29.31 -50.12
C LYS A 131 -5.70 28.56 -51.31
N LYS A 132 -6.28 27.37 -51.10
CA LYS A 132 -6.98 26.65 -52.17
C LYS A 132 -8.24 27.37 -52.66
N TYR A 133 -8.95 28.07 -51.79
CA TYR A 133 -10.10 28.88 -52.18
C TYR A 133 -9.66 30.10 -52.99
N ASP A 134 -8.61 30.81 -52.55
CA ASP A 134 -8.04 31.94 -53.29
C ASP A 134 -7.53 31.50 -54.69
N ASP A 135 -6.79 30.38 -54.78
CA ASP A 135 -6.32 29.80 -56.05
C ASP A 135 -7.49 29.33 -56.97
N ASN A 136 -8.61 28.87 -56.41
CA ASN A 136 -9.80 28.50 -57.18
C ASN A 136 -10.55 29.73 -57.68
N GLN A 137 -10.64 30.80 -56.89
CA GLN A 137 -11.30 32.04 -57.26
C GLN A 137 -10.56 32.75 -58.40
N GLU A 138 -9.23 32.76 -58.38
CA GLU A 138 -8.41 33.26 -59.49
C GLU A 138 -8.58 32.42 -60.79
N ASN A 139 -8.83 31.11 -60.68
CA ASN A 139 -9.12 30.23 -61.82
C ASN A 139 -10.55 30.42 -62.36
N GLU A 140 -11.55 30.64 -61.49
CA GLU A 140 -12.92 30.98 -61.89
C GLU A 140 -12.99 32.36 -62.56
N GLU A 141 -12.27 33.36 -62.07
CA GLU A 141 -12.16 34.67 -62.73
C GLU A 141 -11.46 34.61 -64.10
N GLN A 142 -10.53 33.68 -64.31
CA GLN A 142 -9.95 33.40 -65.63
C GLN A 142 -10.93 32.66 -66.56
N GLN A 143 -11.82 31.82 -66.01
CA GLN A 143 -12.80 31.05 -66.77
C GLN A 143 -14.05 31.89 -67.12
N GLU A 144 -14.52 32.79 -66.25
CA GLU A 144 -15.62 33.72 -66.52
C GLU A 144 -15.26 34.83 -67.52
N LYS A 145 -13.99 35.25 -67.60
CA LYS A 145 -13.54 36.16 -68.68
C LYS A 145 -13.66 35.57 -70.10
N SER A 146 -13.87 34.25 -70.22
CA SER A 146 -13.96 33.55 -71.51
C SER A 146 -15.39 33.32 -72.01
N ARG A 147 -16.44 33.66 -71.23
CA ARG A 147 -17.83 33.46 -71.63
C ARG A 147 -18.71 34.66 -71.29
N SER A 148 -18.90 35.55 -72.25
CA SER A 148 -19.96 36.57 -72.22
C SER A 148 -21.01 36.32 -73.32
N ASP A 149 -22.25 36.06 -72.85
CA ASP A 149 -23.56 36.48 -73.39
C ASP A 149 -24.15 35.92 -74.71
N PRO A 150 -25.48 36.05 -74.97
CA PRO A 150 -26.69 35.83 -74.12
C PRO A 150 -27.82 35.09 -74.90
N VAL A 151 -29.02 34.89 -74.30
CA VAL A 151 -30.38 35.10 -74.88
C VAL A 151 -31.46 34.18 -74.24
N VAL A 152 -32.32 34.83 -73.44
CA VAL A 152 -33.82 34.83 -73.37
C VAL A 152 -34.62 33.51 -73.58
N GLU A 153 -35.50 33.16 -72.62
CA GLU A 153 -36.99 33.04 -72.74
C GLU A 153 -37.61 32.39 -71.48
N LEU A 154 -38.41 33.15 -70.69
CA LEU A 154 -39.89 33.05 -70.57
C LEU A 154 -40.37 31.78 -69.82
N PHE A 155 -40.97 31.77 -68.61
CA PHE A 155 -42.01 32.61 -68.02
C PHE A 155 -42.01 32.53 -66.45
N PRO A 156 -42.60 33.52 -65.75
CA PRO A 156 -42.72 33.60 -64.29
C PRO A 156 -44.09 33.13 -63.75
N GLU A 157 -44.15 32.86 -62.43
CA GLU A 157 -45.27 32.84 -61.46
C GLU A 157 -45.07 31.65 -60.52
N ASP A 158 -45.25 31.69 -59.22
CA ASP A 158 -45.48 32.71 -58.17
C ASP A 158 -45.39 31.88 -56.86
N GLU A 159 -45.44 32.54 -55.69
CA GLU A 159 -45.50 31.98 -54.33
C GLU A 159 -44.17 31.95 -53.53
N SER A 160 -43.89 33.14 -52.98
CA SER A 160 -43.86 33.42 -51.53
C SER A 160 -42.65 32.97 -50.67
N GLU A 161 -41.68 33.90 -50.59
CA GLU A 161 -40.96 34.40 -49.40
C GLU A 161 -40.56 33.40 -48.28
N GLU A 162 -39.32 32.94 -48.34
CA GLU A 162 -38.52 32.61 -47.16
C GLU A 162 -37.98 33.88 -46.48
N ARG A 163 -38.33 34.12 -45.21
CA ARG A 163 -37.45 34.84 -44.27
C ARG A 163 -37.52 34.32 -42.83
N HIS A 164 -36.39 33.73 -42.44
CA HIS A 164 -35.72 33.73 -41.12
C HIS A 164 -36.45 33.18 -39.88
N THR A 165 -35.88 32.14 -39.25
CA THR A 165 -35.04 32.25 -38.02
C THR A 165 -34.77 30.86 -37.37
N MET A 166 -33.49 30.62 -37.06
CA MET A 166 -32.94 29.87 -35.91
C MET A 166 -33.39 28.41 -35.58
N SER A 167 -32.37 27.54 -35.61
CA SER A 167 -32.16 26.21 -34.97
C SER A 167 -32.58 26.05 -33.48
N PRO A 168 -32.48 24.86 -32.83
CA PRO A 168 -32.21 23.50 -33.33
C PRO A 168 -33.18 22.39 -32.82
N THR A 169 -33.10 21.27 -33.51
CA THR A 169 -33.73 19.95 -33.33
C THR A 169 -33.57 19.33 -31.93
N PRO A 170 -34.58 18.59 -31.41
CA PRO A 170 -34.45 17.86 -30.14
C PRO A 170 -33.53 16.63 -30.26
N PRO A 171 -32.66 16.32 -29.28
CA PRO A 171 -31.79 15.16 -29.35
C PRO A 171 -32.56 13.87 -29.08
N ASN A 172 -32.43 12.94 -30.03
CA ASN A 172 -32.72 11.52 -29.89
C ASN A 172 -32.13 10.98 -28.57
N GLN A 173 -33.01 10.57 -27.66
CA GLN A 173 -32.70 9.51 -26.70
C GLN A 173 -32.37 8.23 -27.49
N PHE A 174 -31.51 7.38 -26.95
CA PHE A 174 -30.97 6.14 -27.55
C PHE A 174 -29.67 6.29 -28.37
N ALA A 175 -28.61 6.78 -27.71
CA ALA A 175 -27.23 6.37 -28.03
C ALA A 175 -26.32 6.58 -26.80
N ASN A 176 -26.62 5.91 -25.68
CA ASN A 176 -25.70 5.80 -24.54
C ASN A 176 -25.58 4.34 -24.12
N HIS A 177 -24.98 3.54 -24.99
CA HIS A 177 -24.41 2.24 -24.65
C HIS A 177 -22.98 2.20 -25.19
N ALA A 178 -22.04 2.72 -24.39
CA ALA A 178 -20.62 2.31 -24.32
C ALA A 178 -19.78 3.39 -23.63
N ASN A 179 -19.95 3.53 -22.31
CA ASN A 179 -18.92 3.91 -21.33
C ASN A 179 -19.61 4.14 -19.99
N ALA A 180 -19.91 3.04 -19.30
CA ALA A 180 -20.30 3.06 -17.91
C ALA A 180 -19.05 3.43 -17.08
N GLY A 181 -18.76 4.72 -16.99
CA GLY A 181 -17.87 5.28 -15.98
C GLY A 181 -18.52 5.07 -14.63
N TYR A 182 -18.13 4.00 -13.94
CA TYR A 182 -18.63 3.69 -12.62
C TYR A 182 -18.03 4.70 -11.62
N GLU A 183 -18.75 5.79 -11.35
CA GLU A 183 -18.35 6.75 -10.33
C GLU A 183 -18.52 6.13 -8.94
N ILE A 184 -17.42 6.06 -8.19
CA ILE A 184 -17.42 5.60 -6.79
C ILE A 184 -18.45 6.45 -6.02
N PRO A 185 -19.49 5.85 -5.42
CA PRO A 185 -20.49 6.57 -4.65
C PRO A 185 -19.86 7.51 -3.64
N ALA A 186 -20.39 8.74 -3.54
CA ALA A 186 -19.87 9.77 -2.63
C ALA A 186 -19.72 9.26 -1.18
N ARG A 187 -20.55 8.30 -0.76
CA ARG A 187 -20.49 7.61 0.54
C ARG A 187 -19.19 6.82 0.76
N LEU A 188 -18.69 6.13 -0.27
CA LEU A 188 -17.44 5.37 -0.17
C LEU A 188 -16.23 6.29 -0.13
N ARG A 189 -16.29 7.38 -0.89
CA ARG A 189 -15.25 8.42 -0.88
C ARG A 189 -15.14 9.11 0.49
N THR A 190 -16.28 9.43 1.12
CA THR A 190 -16.27 10.02 2.47
C THR A 190 -15.79 9.02 3.52
N LEU A 191 -16.20 7.76 3.42
CA LEU A 191 -15.70 6.71 4.32
C LEU A 191 -14.19 6.51 4.18
N HIS A 192 -13.67 6.49 2.95
CA HIS A 192 -12.24 6.39 2.67
C HIS A 192 -11.44 7.50 3.35
N ASN A 193 -11.89 8.75 3.22
CA ASN A 193 -11.23 9.91 3.84
C ASN A 193 -11.24 9.82 5.37
N LEU A 194 -12.37 9.39 5.96
CA LEU A 194 -12.50 9.24 7.41
C LEU A 194 -11.56 8.15 7.96
N VAL A 195 -11.43 7.06 7.20
CA VAL A 195 -10.57 5.92 7.54
C VAL A 195 -9.09 6.31 7.48
N ILE A 196 -8.67 7.05 6.45
CA ILE A 196 -7.32 7.63 6.36
C ILE A 196 -7.05 8.56 7.55
N GLN A 197 -8.02 9.39 7.91
CA GLN A 197 -7.89 10.28 9.05
C GLN A 197 -7.70 9.52 10.36
N TYR A 198 -8.47 8.47 10.61
CA TYR A 198 -8.29 7.64 11.82
C TYR A 198 -6.98 6.86 11.82
N ALA A 199 -6.53 6.36 10.66
CA ALA A 199 -5.23 5.72 10.52
C ALA A 199 -4.08 6.69 10.84
N SER A 200 -4.16 7.94 10.37
CA SER A 200 -3.16 8.98 10.69
C SER A 200 -3.10 9.35 12.18
N GLN A 201 -4.19 9.10 12.94
CA GLN A 201 -4.27 9.32 14.39
C GLN A 201 -3.93 8.06 15.21
N GLY A 202 -3.55 6.95 14.56
CA GLY A 202 -3.26 5.68 15.22
C GLY A 202 -4.48 4.95 15.80
N ARG A 203 -5.70 5.39 15.49
CA ARG A 203 -6.96 4.84 16.04
C ARG A 203 -7.51 3.71 15.17
N TYR A 204 -6.71 2.67 14.94
CA TYR A 204 -7.08 1.53 14.11
C TYR A 204 -8.26 0.72 14.68
N GLU A 205 -8.40 0.70 16.01
CA GLU A 205 -9.50 0.00 16.70
C GLU A 205 -10.89 0.53 16.36
N VAL A 206 -10.98 1.78 15.88
CA VAL A 206 -12.24 2.39 15.42
C VAL A 206 -12.37 2.33 13.91
N ALA A 207 -11.26 2.47 13.17
CA ALA A 207 -11.28 2.47 11.70
C ALA A 207 -11.67 1.10 11.11
N VAL A 208 -11.10 0.01 11.64
CA VAL A 208 -11.34 -1.35 11.15
C VAL A 208 -12.82 -1.79 11.26
N PRO A 209 -13.49 -1.66 12.43
CA PRO A 209 -14.90 -2.03 12.53
C PRO A 209 -15.81 -1.15 11.67
N LEU A 210 -15.47 0.14 11.48
CA LEU A 210 -16.24 1.04 10.61
C LEU A 210 -16.20 0.56 9.14
N CYS A 211 -15.01 0.14 8.66
CA CYS A 211 -14.86 -0.44 7.32
C CYS A 211 -15.61 -1.76 7.17
N LYS A 212 -15.55 -2.64 8.18
CA LYS A 212 -16.27 -3.93 8.13
C LYS A 212 -17.78 -3.75 8.10
N GLN A 213 -18.32 -2.85 8.93
CA GLN A 213 -19.76 -2.55 8.92
C GLN A 213 -20.20 -1.98 7.57
N ALA A 214 -19.40 -1.08 6.97
CA ALA A 214 -19.72 -0.53 5.68
C ALA A 214 -19.61 -1.56 4.54
N LEU A 215 -18.71 -2.55 4.66
CA LEU A 215 -18.61 -3.68 3.75
C LEU A 215 -19.86 -4.58 3.83
N GLU A 216 -20.28 -4.95 5.04
CA GLU A 216 -21.48 -5.77 5.26
C GLU A 216 -22.76 -5.09 4.75
N ASP A 217 -22.89 -3.77 4.99
CA ASP A 217 -24.01 -2.99 4.46
C ASP A 217 -24.04 -3.01 2.92
N LEU A 218 -22.87 -2.92 2.30
CA LEU A 218 -22.73 -2.85 0.86
C LEU A 218 -22.93 -4.22 0.19
N GLU A 219 -22.43 -5.29 0.80
CA GLU A 219 -22.70 -6.66 0.37
C GLU A 219 -24.20 -6.99 0.45
N ARG A 220 -24.88 -6.46 1.46
CA ARG A 220 -26.33 -6.62 1.65
C ARG A 220 -27.18 -5.80 0.66
N THR A 221 -26.75 -4.59 0.28
CA THR A 221 -27.52 -3.75 -0.65
C THR A 221 -27.25 -4.05 -2.11
N SER A 222 -25.99 -4.33 -2.45
CA SER A 222 -25.50 -4.32 -3.83
C SER A 222 -25.02 -5.69 -4.31
N GLY A 223 -24.87 -6.66 -3.41
CA GLY A 223 -24.32 -7.98 -3.70
C GLY A 223 -22.79 -7.99 -3.77
N HIS A 224 -22.20 -9.20 -3.75
CA HIS A 224 -20.74 -9.38 -3.67
C HIS A 224 -19.98 -8.99 -4.95
N ASP A 225 -20.66 -9.04 -6.12
CA ASP A 225 -20.04 -8.75 -7.42
C ASP A 225 -20.01 -7.25 -7.78
N HIS A 226 -20.41 -6.38 -6.85
CA HIS A 226 -20.48 -4.96 -7.10
C HIS A 226 -19.08 -4.29 -6.99
N PRO A 227 -18.69 -3.40 -7.91
CA PRO A 227 -17.37 -2.75 -7.90
C PRO A 227 -17.07 -1.96 -6.62
N ASP A 228 -18.11 -1.54 -5.90
CA ASP A 228 -17.97 -0.90 -4.60
C ASP A 228 -17.39 -1.84 -3.53
N VAL A 229 -17.71 -3.14 -3.59
CA VAL A 229 -17.23 -4.14 -2.62
C VAL A 229 -15.73 -4.30 -2.77
N ALA A 230 -15.24 -4.35 -4.02
CA ALA A 230 -13.82 -4.34 -4.34
C ALA A 230 -13.13 -3.06 -3.82
N THR A 231 -13.78 -1.90 -3.97
CA THR A 231 -13.27 -0.63 -3.47
C THR A 231 -13.17 -0.64 -1.94
N MET A 232 -14.19 -1.16 -1.24
CA MET A 232 -14.21 -1.25 0.22
C MET A 232 -13.15 -2.22 0.77
N LEU A 233 -12.98 -3.37 0.12
CA LEU A 233 -11.93 -4.33 0.46
C LEU A 233 -10.54 -3.74 0.29
N ASN A 234 -10.32 -2.94 -0.77
CA ASN A 234 -9.08 -2.21 -0.96
C ASN A 234 -8.81 -1.19 0.16
N ILE A 235 -9.84 -0.48 0.61
CA ILE A 235 -9.74 0.44 1.76
C ILE A 235 -9.38 -0.31 3.03
N LEU A 236 -10.02 -1.45 3.30
CA LEU A 236 -9.72 -2.28 4.47
C LEU A 236 -8.27 -2.79 4.44
N ALA A 237 -7.76 -3.20 3.27
CA ALA A 237 -6.38 -3.63 3.09
C ALA A 237 -5.37 -2.50 3.41
N LEU A 238 -5.67 -1.26 3.01
CA LEU A 238 -4.85 -0.09 3.33
C LEU A 238 -4.76 0.14 4.85
N VAL A 239 -5.88 0.00 5.57
CA VAL A 239 -5.92 0.14 7.04
C VAL A 239 -5.05 -0.90 7.73
N TYR A 240 -5.14 -2.18 7.31
CA TYR A 240 -4.34 -3.24 7.88
C TYR A 240 -2.84 -3.08 7.58
N ARG A 241 -2.49 -2.65 6.37
CA ARG A 241 -1.09 -2.35 6.03
C ARG A 241 -0.54 -1.24 6.92
N ASP A 242 -1.30 -0.17 7.09
CA ASP A 242 -0.86 0.98 7.89
C ASP A 242 -0.82 0.64 9.39
N GLN A 243 -1.62 -0.30 9.88
CA GLN A 243 -1.55 -0.83 11.25
C GLN A 243 -0.26 -1.62 11.51
N VAL A 244 0.25 -2.36 10.52
CA VAL A 244 1.47 -3.20 10.64
C VAL A 244 2.75 -2.37 10.50
N CYS A 245 2.68 -1.19 9.89
CA CYS A 245 3.84 -0.31 9.69
C CYS A 245 4.17 0.61 10.88
N VAL A 246 3.37 0.62 11.96
CA VAL A 246 3.61 1.37 13.21
C VAL A 246 4.26 0.46 14.26
#